data_AF-A0A391P232-F1
#
_entry.id   AF-A0A391P232-F1
#
_cell.length_a   1.000
_cell.length_b   1.000
_cell.length_c   1.000
_cell.angle_alpha   90.00
_cell.angle_beta   90.00
_cell.angle_gamma   90.00
#
_symmetry.space_group_name_H-M   'P 1'
#
loop_
_entity.id
_entity.type
_entity.pdbx_description
1 polymer ?
#
loop_
_entity_poly.entity_id
_entity_poly.type
_entity_poly.pdbx_seq_one_letter_code
_entity_poly.pdbx_strand_id
1 'polypeptide(L)' 'MFSEYDKVKIKETGKHGVIVCIDTDGGTKPPIYFVEIDQAEKTEHDEENMIWCEEDELVRA' A
#
# COMPACT_ATOMS: atom_id res chain seq x y z
N MET A 1 3.18 12.11 1.96
CA MET A 1 2.73 11.47 3.21
C MET A 1 1.28 11.04 3.11
N PHE A 2 1.05 9.76 3.33
CA PHE A 2 -0.27 9.14 3.41
C PHE A 2 -0.62 8.83 4.87
N SER A 3 -1.88 8.50 5.12
CA SER A 3 -2.41 8.08 6.42
C SER A 3 -2.98 6.67 6.34
N GLU A 4 -3.14 6.01 7.48
CA GLU A 4 -3.93 4.78 7.55
C GLU A 4 -5.34 5.06 7.02
N TYR A 5 -5.89 4.07 6.32
CA TYR A 5 -7.17 4.10 5.60
C TYR A 5 -7.21 5.03 4.36
N ASP A 6 -6.11 5.68 3.97
CA ASP A 6 -6.04 6.34 2.68
C ASP A 6 -6.17 5.32 1.54
N LYS A 7 -6.97 5.68 0.54
CA LYS A 7 -7.07 4.93 -0.72
C LYS A 7 -5.92 5.31 -1.64
N VAL A 8 -5.23 4.30 -2.13
CA VAL A 8 -4.05 4.47 -2.95
C VAL A 8 -4.06 3.53 -4.14
N LYS A 9 -3.32 3.92 -5.17
CA LYS A 9 -2.95 3.09 -6.30
C LYS A 9 -1.46 2.77 -6.20
N ILE A 10 -1.12 1.49 -6.31
CA ILE A 10 0.27 1.02 -6.34
C ILE A 10 0.79 1.18 -7.77
N LYS A 11 1.90 1.88 -7.97
CA LYS A 11 2.41 2.22 -9.31
C LYS A 11 2.85 0.99 -10.09
N GLU A 12 3.53 0.05 -9.44
CA GLU A 12 4.09 -1.15 -10.09
C GLU A 12 2.98 -2.06 -10.62
N THR A 13 2.00 -2.39 -9.77
CA THR A 13 0.92 -3.32 -10.12
C THR A 13 -0.25 -2.63 -10.80
N GLY A 14 -0.37 -1.31 -10.66
CA GLY A 14 -1.53 -0.54 -11.10
C GLY A 14 -2.79 -0.79 -10.29
N LYS A 15 -2.72 -1.59 -9.21
CA LYS A 15 -3.87 -1.97 -8.41
C LYS A 15 -4.25 -0.92 -7.38
N HIS A 16 -5.53 -0.87 -7.03
CA HIS A 16 -6.05 -0.04 -5.95
C HIS A 16 -6.08 -0.81 -4.63
N GLY A 17 -5.93 -0.06 -3.54
CA GLY A 17 -6.01 -0.61 -2.20
C GLY A 17 -6.08 0.47 -1.13
N VAL A 18 -6.00 0.01 0.12
CA VAL A 18 -6.11 0.84 1.31
C VAL A 18 -4.88 0.64 2.18
N ILE A 19 -4.31 1.72 2.70
CA ILE A 19 -3.22 1.65 3.66
C ILE A 19 -3.77 1.12 4.99
N VAL A 20 -3.28 -0.02 5.45
CA VAL A 20 -3.72 -0.66 6.72
C VAL A 20 -2.72 -0.50 7.85
N CYS A 21 -1.47 -0.14 7.53
CA CYS A 21 -0.41 0.10 8.50
C CYS A 21 0.65 1.01 7.88
N ILE A 22 1.30 1.80 8.73
CA ILE A 22 2.47 2.61 8.37
C ILE A 22 3.57 2.33 9.40
N ASP A 23 4.65 1.71 8.96
CA ASP A 23 5.86 1.56 9.78
C ASP A 23 6.79 2.74 9.52
N THR A 24 7.20 3.43 10.59
CA THR A 24 8.08 4.61 10.50
C THR A 24 9.46 4.36 11.09
N ASP A 25 9.74 3.18 11.66
CA ASP A 25 11.01 2.84 12.33
C ASP A 25 11.52 3.96 13.26
N GLY A 26 10.59 4.58 14.03
CA GLY A 26 10.88 5.70 14.92
C GLY A 26 11.43 6.96 14.23
N GLY A 27 11.22 7.11 12.92
CA GLY A 27 11.70 8.23 12.09
C GLY A 27 13.14 8.08 11.59
N THR A 28 13.76 6.90 11.75
CA THR A 28 15.14 6.65 11.29
C THR A 28 15.23 6.28 9.81
N LYS A 29 14.13 5.79 9.23
CA LYS A 29 13.99 5.42 7.81
C LYS A 29 12.74 6.04 7.21
N PRO A 30 12.65 6.15 5.87
CA PRO A 30 11.40 6.47 5.19
C PRO A 30 10.28 5.53 5.64
N PRO A 31 9.02 6.02 5.75
CA PRO A 31 7.90 5.17 6.12
C PRO A 31 7.67 4.07 5.08
N ILE A 32 7.37 2.87 5.56
CA ILE A 32 6.89 1.77 4.74
C ILE A 32 5.39 1.62 4.96
N TYR A 33 4.66 1.59 3.85
CA TYR A 33 3.21 1.52 3.82
C TYR A 33 2.78 0.10 3.49
N PHE A 34 1.80 -0.39 4.25
CA PHE A 34 1.18 -1.68 4.01
C PHE A 34 -0.15 -1.44 3.34
N VAL A 35 -0.30 -1.86 2.10
CA VAL A 35 -1.51 -1.66 1.31
C VAL A 35 -2.23 -2.99 1.16
N GLU A 36 -3.46 -3.08 1.68
CA GLU A 36 -4.36 -4.17 1.35
C GLU A 36 -5.03 -3.87 -0.01
N ILE A 37 -4.88 -4.80 -0.96
CA ILE A 37 -5.47 -4.67 -2.30
C ILE A 37 -6.99 -4.77 -2.21
N ASP A 38 -7.70 -3.96 -2.99
CA ASP A 38 -9.16 -4.03 -3.09
C ASP A 38 -9.63 -5.42 -3.55
N GLN A 39 -10.64 -5.97 -2.86
CA GLN A 39 -11.13 -7.33 -3.15
C GLN A 39 -11.59 -7.54 -4.60
N ALA A 40 -12.04 -6.49 -5.27
CA ALA A 40 -12.46 -6.53 -6.67
C ALA A 40 -11.28 -6.72 -7.65
N GLU A 41 -10.06 -6.37 -7.25
CA GLU A 41 -8.84 -6.47 -8.06
C GLU A 41 -7.93 -7.64 -7.66
N LYS A 42 -8.34 -8.40 -6.64
CA LYS A 42 -7.65 -9.62 -6.20
C LYS A 42 -7.82 -10.72 -7.24
N THR A 43 -6.72 -11.39 -7.55
CA THR A 43 -6.65 -12.56 -8.41
C THR A 43 -6.26 -13.79 -7.60
N GLU A 44 -6.48 -14.99 -8.14
CA GLU A 44 -6.07 -16.26 -7.51
C GLU A 44 -4.55 -16.38 -7.30
N HIS A 45 -3.76 -15.50 -7.91
CA HIS A 45 -2.30 -15.43 -7.80
C HIS A 45 -1.79 -14.43 -6.76
N ASP A 46 -2.67 -13.60 -6.17
CA ASP A 46 -2.29 -12.66 -5.11
C ASP A 46 -2.29 -13.38 -3.75
N GLU A 47 -1.40 -14.37 -3.58
CA GLU A 47 -1.29 -15.20 -2.37
C GLU A 47 -1.15 -14.34 -1.10
N GLU A 48 -0.56 -13.14 -1.23
CA GLU A 48 -0.51 -12.13 -0.19
C GLU A 48 -1.43 -10.96 -0.56
N ASN A 49 -2.55 -10.81 0.17
CA ASN A 49 -3.52 -9.73 0.01
C ASN A 49 -2.95 -8.32 0.27
N MET A 50 -1.69 -8.24 0.71
CA MET A 50 -1.03 -7.06 1.23
C MET A 50 0.31 -6.87 0.54
N ILE A 51 0.58 -5.63 0.11
CA ILE A 51 1.84 -5.24 -0.51
C ILE A 51 2.52 -4.20 0.36
N TRP A 52 3.83 -4.35 0.54
CA TRP A 52 4.70 -3.38 1.19
C TRP A 52 5.20 -2.40 0.13
N CYS A 53 5.01 -1.10 0.36
CA CYS A 53 5.36 -0.05 -0.59
C CYS A 53 6.06 1.12 0.11
N GLU A 54 6.97 1.78 -0.58
CA GLU A 54 7.50 3.08 -0.22
C GLU A 54 6.54 4.21 -0.67
N GLU A 55 6.73 5.43 -0.14
CA GLU A 55 5.85 6.57 -0.45
C GLU A 55 5.80 6.89 -1.96
N ASP A 56 6.94 6.80 -2.63
CA ASP A 56 7.07 7.12 -4.04
C ASP A 56 6.54 6.02 -4.96
N GLU A 57 6.15 4.86 -4.42
CA GLU A 57 5.47 3.78 -5.14
C GLU A 57 3.94 3.93 -5.13
N LEU A 58 3.43 4.89 -4.36
CA LEU A 58 1.99 5.12 -4.19
C LEU A 58 1.52 6.40 -4.88
N VAL A 59 0.26 6.39 -5.29
CA VAL A 59 -0.48 7.57 -5.76
C VAL A 59 -1.84 7.60 -5.08
N ARG A 60 -2.31 8.79 -4.69
CA ARG A 60 -3.67 8.94 -4.16
C ARG A 60 -4.69 8.54 -5.22
N ALA A 61 -5.63 7.68 -4.85
CA ALA A 61 -6.72 7.21 -5.71
C ALA A 61 -7.96 8.11 -5.61
#